data_AF-A0A834NMY9-F1
#
_entry.id   AF-A0A834NMY9-F1
#
_cell.length_a   1.000
_cell.length_b   1.000
_cell.length_c   1.000
_cell.angle_alpha   90.00
_cell.angle_beta   90.00
_cell.angle_gamma   90.00
#
_symmetry.space_group_name_H-M   'P 1'
#
loop_
_entity.id
_entity.type
_entity.pdbx_description
1 polymer ?
#
loop_
_entity_poly.entity_id
_entity_poly.type
_entity_poly.pdbx_seq_one_letter_code
_entity_poly.pdbx_strand_id
1 'polypeptide(L)'
;MSFFGFGQSADIDITLDGAETRKTADIKSEDGKKEHHLLYYDGEAISGKITISLRKAGKLEHQGVKVEFIGQIELYYDRGNHHEFINLVKELTRPGELTHNTVYTFEFANVEKPYESYTGSNVRLRYFLKVTIVRRLSDIVKELELVVHTLSSYPDMNNPIKMEVGIEDCLHIEFEYNKSKYHLKDVIVGKIYFLLVRIKIKHMEIAIIKRETTGSGPHTFTENETIAKYEIMDGAPVRGESIPIRVFLAGYDLAPTMRDINKKFSVRYFLNLVLMDEEDRRYFKQQEITLWRKGERSRKSQTASPHMPSHLVSAETGFPQGAAQNGPPSVITTTDQLSTNVKSIEETPAPMEGMTREEGDGEGEKEVNPENN
;
A
#
# COMPACT_ATOMS: atom_id res chain seq x y z
N MET A 1 37.46 11.03 4.05
CA MET A 1 38.78 11.46 3.52
C MET A 1 38.95 10.85 2.13
N SER A 2 38.59 11.58 1.06
CA SER A 2 38.74 11.11 -0.33
C SER A 2 40.00 11.72 -0.93
N PHE A 3 41.07 10.93 -0.97
CA PHE A 3 42.34 11.25 -1.61
C PHE A 3 42.26 10.89 -3.11
N PHE A 4 42.65 11.83 -3.98
CA PHE A 4 42.97 11.70 -5.43
C PHE A 4 41.85 11.53 -6.48
N GLY A 5 41.28 12.66 -6.91
CA GLY A 5 40.50 12.82 -8.15
C GLY A 5 41.34 13.06 -9.42
N PHE A 6 42.43 12.30 -9.63
CA PHE A 6 43.35 12.47 -10.77
C PHE A 6 43.06 11.49 -11.93
N GLY A 7 41.85 11.54 -12.50
CA GLY A 7 41.50 10.76 -13.69
C GLY A 7 40.42 11.40 -14.54
N GLN A 8 40.31 10.97 -15.81
CA GLN A 8 39.18 11.30 -16.67
C GLN A 8 37.88 10.83 -15.99
N SER A 9 36.85 11.66 -16.03
CA SER A 9 35.52 11.38 -15.47
C SER A 9 34.44 11.99 -16.36
N ALA A 10 33.20 11.59 -16.13
CA ALA A 10 32.03 12.10 -16.82
C ALA A 10 30.90 12.40 -15.85
N ASP A 11 30.03 13.32 -16.25
CA ASP A 11 28.73 13.56 -15.64
C ASP A 11 27.66 12.84 -16.46
N ILE A 12 26.72 12.22 -15.75
CA ILE A 12 25.57 11.52 -16.33
C ILE A 12 24.32 12.32 -16.00
N ASP A 13 23.58 12.68 -17.03
CA ASP A 13 22.25 13.26 -16.93
C ASP A 13 21.21 12.31 -17.56
N ILE A 14 20.06 12.16 -16.89
CA ILE A 14 18.97 11.27 -17.31
C ILE A 14 17.74 12.14 -17.52
N THR A 15 17.29 12.25 -18.77
CA THR A 15 16.08 12.97 -19.14
C THR A 15 15.04 11.99 -19.64
N LEU A 16 13.85 11.96 -19.02
CA LEU A 16 12.75 11.07 -19.43
C LEU A 16 11.86 11.73 -20.46
N ASP A 17 11.33 10.94 -21.39
CA ASP A 17 10.40 11.45 -22.39
C ASP A 17 9.09 11.93 -21.72
N GLY A 18 8.62 13.11 -22.10
CA GLY A 18 7.40 13.71 -21.58
C GLY A 18 7.50 14.18 -20.12
N ALA A 19 8.70 14.31 -19.55
CA ALA A 19 8.91 14.72 -18.16
C ALA A 19 8.22 16.06 -17.82
N GLU A 20 8.14 17.00 -18.76
CA GLU A 20 7.49 18.30 -18.55
C GLU A 20 5.96 18.25 -18.44
N THR A 21 5.32 17.20 -18.96
CA THR A 21 3.85 17.04 -18.92
C THR A 21 3.37 15.92 -18.00
N ARG A 22 4.28 15.00 -17.64
CA ARG A 22 3.99 13.86 -16.79
C ARG A 22 3.71 14.32 -15.36
N LYS A 23 2.76 13.66 -14.72
CA LYS A 23 2.41 13.92 -13.31
C LYS A 23 3.59 13.59 -12.40
N THR A 24 3.66 14.31 -11.30
CA THR A 24 4.56 14.01 -10.18
C THR A 24 3.77 13.55 -8.97
N ALA A 25 4.46 12.90 -8.04
CA ALA A 25 3.91 12.51 -6.75
C ALA A 25 4.91 12.81 -5.63
N ASP A 26 4.37 13.18 -4.48
CA ASP A 26 5.12 13.41 -3.25
C ASP A 26 5.41 12.06 -2.59
N ILE A 27 6.65 11.86 -2.14
CA ILE A 27 7.02 10.73 -1.29
C ILE A 27 7.92 11.22 -0.16
N LYS A 28 7.78 10.65 1.03
CA LYS A 28 8.72 10.90 2.13
C LYS A 28 10.03 10.17 1.84
N SER A 29 11.15 10.87 2.00
CA SER A 29 12.47 10.26 2.05
C SER A 29 12.74 9.67 3.43
N GLU A 30 13.84 8.93 3.55
CA GLU A 30 14.27 8.32 4.82
C GLU A 30 14.53 9.37 5.91
N ASP A 31 14.98 10.57 5.52
CA ASP A 31 15.21 11.70 6.42
C ASP A 31 13.91 12.45 6.79
N GLY A 32 12.75 11.95 6.36
CA GLY A 32 11.43 12.56 6.60
C GLY A 32 11.12 13.78 5.73
N LYS A 33 11.99 14.14 4.78
CA LYS A 33 11.74 15.23 3.83
C LYS A 33 10.76 14.78 2.76
N LYS A 34 9.93 15.69 2.27
CA LYS A 34 9.09 15.42 1.09
C LYS A 34 9.91 15.62 -0.17
N GLU A 35 9.96 14.59 -1.01
CA GLU A 35 10.55 14.61 -2.33
C GLU A 35 9.46 14.52 -3.40
N HIS A 36 9.74 15.08 -4.58
CA HIS A 36 8.83 15.12 -5.70
C HIS A 36 9.44 14.39 -6.89
N HIS A 37 8.85 13.27 -7.27
CA HIS A 37 9.36 12.44 -8.37
C HIS A 37 8.28 12.21 -9.43
N LEU A 38 8.71 11.84 -10.64
CA LEU A 38 7.78 11.51 -11.72
C LEU A 38 6.95 10.28 -11.36
N LEU A 39 5.65 10.37 -11.61
CA LEU A 39 4.67 9.34 -11.31
C LEU A 39 4.51 8.37 -12.49
N TYR A 40 4.54 7.09 -12.17
CA TYR A 40 4.30 5.99 -13.09
C TYR A 40 3.23 5.04 -12.54
N TYR A 41 2.59 4.32 -13.46
CA TYR A 41 1.68 3.23 -13.15
C TYR A 41 2.20 1.92 -13.76
N ASP A 42 1.62 0.82 -13.31
CA ASP A 42 1.92 -0.51 -13.84
C ASP A 42 1.66 -0.58 -15.36
N GLY A 43 2.52 -1.32 -16.06
CA GLY A 43 2.49 -1.47 -17.52
C GLY A 43 3.01 -0.28 -18.33
N GLU A 44 3.18 0.91 -17.74
CA GLU A 44 3.71 2.06 -18.49
C GLU A 44 5.15 1.84 -18.96
N ALA A 45 5.46 2.31 -20.18
CA ALA A 45 6.82 2.34 -20.68
C ALA A 45 7.67 3.40 -19.95
N ILE A 46 8.98 3.14 -19.88
CA ILE A 46 9.97 4.09 -19.36
C ILE A 46 11.00 4.30 -20.46
N SER A 47 11.03 5.50 -21.03
CA SER A 47 11.93 5.88 -22.13
C SER A 47 12.55 7.25 -21.89
N GLY A 48 13.67 7.49 -22.55
CA GLY A 48 14.36 8.76 -22.43
C GLY A 48 15.74 8.76 -23.07
N LYS A 49 16.51 9.76 -22.64
CA LYS A 49 17.87 10.04 -23.10
C LYS A 49 18.83 10.09 -21.94
N ILE A 50 20.02 9.56 -22.17
CA ILE A 50 21.13 9.58 -21.24
C ILE A 50 22.24 10.40 -21.88
N THR A 51 22.56 11.54 -21.27
CA THR A 51 23.62 12.43 -21.72
C THR A 51 24.85 12.21 -20.87
N ILE A 52 25.95 11.82 -21.50
CA ILE A 52 27.25 11.66 -20.85
C ILE A 52 28.15 12.81 -21.27
N SER A 53 28.54 13.63 -20.30
CA SER A 53 29.40 14.81 -20.51
C SER A 53 30.78 14.58 -19.92
N LEU A 54 31.84 14.66 -20.73
CA LEU A 54 33.21 14.50 -20.25
C LEU A 54 33.65 15.75 -19.49
N ARG A 55 34.12 15.59 -18.24
CA ARG A 55 34.51 16.73 -17.39
C ARG A 55 35.78 17.45 -17.85
N LYS A 56 36.64 16.76 -18.60
CA LYS A 56 37.91 17.27 -19.13
C LYS A 56 38.05 16.81 -20.58
N ALA A 57 38.78 17.59 -21.38
CA ALA A 57 39.20 17.14 -22.70
C ALA A 57 40.09 15.90 -22.56
N GLY A 58 39.77 14.84 -23.29
CA GLY A 58 40.48 13.56 -23.20
C GLY A 58 39.56 12.37 -23.44
N LYS A 59 40.16 11.19 -23.52
CA LYS A 59 39.43 9.92 -23.71
C LYS A 59 39.05 9.28 -22.38
N LEU A 60 37.83 8.77 -22.28
CA LEU A 60 37.36 7.96 -21.15
C LEU A 60 37.20 6.51 -21.61
N GLU A 61 38.12 5.64 -21.20
CA GLU A 61 38.03 4.20 -21.42
C GLU A 61 36.96 3.59 -20.49
N HIS A 62 36.09 2.75 -21.05
CA HIS A 62 35.02 2.05 -20.34
C HIS A 62 34.84 0.61 -20.84
N GLN A 63 34.32 -0.26 -19.99
CA GLN A 63 33.96 -1.66 -20.30
C GLN A 63 32.49 -1.82 -20.68
N GLY A 64 31.81 -0.70 -20.95
CA GLY A 64 30.43 -0.65 -21.42
C GLY A 64 29.66 0.43 -20.68
N VAL A 65 28.54 0.83 -21.26
CA VAL A 65 27.57 1.70 -20.59
C VAL A 65 26.23 1.00 -20.64
N LYS A 66 25.56 0.93 -19.49
CA LYS A 66 24.22 0.34 -19.38
C LYS A 66 23.29 1.26 -18.60
N VAL A 67 22.00 1.09 -18.85
CA VAL A 67 20.92 1.60 -18.01
C VAL A 67 20.12 0.42 -17.47
N GLU A 68 19.74 0.51 -16.22
CA GLU A 68 18.96 -0.49 -15.51
C GLU A 68 17.70 0.16 -14.96
N PHE A 69 16.53 -0.46 -15.11
CA PHE A 69 15.33 -0.13 -14.35
C PHE A 69 15.19 -1.14 -13.22
N ILE A 70 15.20 -0.66 -11.98
CA ILE A 70 15.23 -1.50 -10.79
C ILE A 70 14.04 -1.13 -9.90
N GLY A 71 13.34 -2.16 -9.43
CA GLY A 71 12.40 -2.07 -8.32
C GLY A 71 12.85 -3.02 -7.22
N GLN A 72 13.08 -2.48 -6.03
CA GLN A 72 13.65 -3.23 -4.92
C GLN A 72 13.00 -2.89 -3.59
N ILE A 73 13.11 -3.84 -2.66
CA ILE A 73 12.74 -3.69 -1.26
C ILE A 73 14.03 -3.65 -0.43
N GLU A 74 14.18 -2.59 0.35
CA GLU A 74 15.30 -2.37 1.28
C GLU A 74 14.76 -2.55 2.70
N LEU A 75 15.32 -3.50 3.45
CA LEU A 75 14.95 -3.76 4.84
C LEU A 75 16.02 -3.14 5.73
N TYR A 76 15.63 -2.28 6.67
CA TYR A 76 16.60 -1.51 7.44
C TYR A 76 17.37 -2.32 8.48
N TYR A 77 16.86 -3.49 8.86
CA TYR A 77 17.60 -4.43 9.70
C TYR A 77 18.66 -5.22 8.91
N ASP A 78 18.59 -5.23 7.57
CA ASP A 78 19.51 -5.94 6.66
C ASP A 78 19.91 -5.03 5.48
N ARG A 79 20.43 -3.83 5.79
CA ARG A 79 20.73 -2.79 4.78
C ARG A 79 21.69 -3.22 3.68
N GLY A 80 22.50 -4.26 3.91
CA GLY A 80 23.43 -4.80 2.91
C GLY A 80 22.76 -5.66 1.83
N ASN A 81 21.48 -6.03 2.03
CA ASN A 81 20.79 -7.01 1.21
C ASN A 81 19.53 -6.39 0.59
N HIS A 82 19.67 -5.90 -0.64
CA HIS A 82 18.55 -5.37 -1.40
C HIS A 82 17.78 -6.52 -2.09
N HIS A 83 16.47 -6.52 -1.95
CA HIS A 83 15.61 -7.50 -2.60
C HIS A 83 15.01 -6.92 -3.87
N GLU A 84 15.75 -7.05 -4.97
CA GLU A 84 15.26 -6.71 -6.31
C GLU A 84 14.11 -7.67 -6.69
N PHE A 85 12.94 -7.12 -7.01
CA PHE A 85 11.82 -7.88 -7.57
C PHE A 85 11.61 -7.58 -9.06
N ILE A 86 12.23 -6.51 -9.57
CA ILE A 86 12.37 -6.26 -11.01
C ILE A 86 13.74 -5.64 -11.28
N ASN A 87 14.41 -6.13 -12.32
CA ASN A 87 15.67 -5.61 -12.82
C ASN A 87 15.70 -5.79 -14.35
N LEU A 88 15.54 -4.70 -15.09
CA LEU A 88 15.61 -4.68 -16.56
C LEU A 88 16.88 -3.95 -16.98
N VAL A 89 17.69 -4.57 -17.83
CA VAL A 89 18.98 -4.02 -18.26
C VAL A 89 18.96 -3.72 -19.76
N LYS A 90 19.47 -2.55 -20.15
CA LYS A 90 19.73 -2.20 -21.55
C LYS A 90 21.16 -1.71 -21.71
N GLU A 91 21.94 -2.44 -22.49
CA GLU A 91 23.28 -2.00 -22.90
C GLU A 91 23.16 -0.87 -23.92
N LEU A 92 23.82 0.25 -23.63
CA LEU A 92 23.83 1.45 -24.49
C LEU A 92 25.04 1.46 -25.43
N THR A 93 26.17 0.95 -24.95
CA THR A 93 27.36 0.75 -25.77
C THR A 93 28.27 -0.34 -25.19
N ARG A 94 29.01 -1.02 -26.08
CA ARG A 94 30.01 -2.04 -25.78
C ARG A 94 31.27 -1.42 -25.16
N PRO A 95 32.22 -2.22 -24.63
CA PRO A 95 33.54 -1.73 -24.23
C PRO A 95 34.19 -0.84 -25.31
N GLY A 96 34.77 0.28 -24.90
CA GLY A 96 35.32 1.27 -25.84
C GLY A 96 35.85 2.53 -25.15
N GLU A 97 35.95 3.60 -25.93
CA GLU A 97 36.42 4.91 -25.48
C GLU A 97 35.41 6.00 -25.85
N LEU A 98 35.07 6.87 -24.87
CA LEU A 98 34.34 8.11 -25.13
C LEU A 98 35.33 9.26 -25.31
N THR A 99 35.32 9.89 -26.48
CA THR A 99 36.19 11.03 -26.83
C THR A 99 35.46 12.37 -26.82
N HIS A 100 34.12 12.35 -26.87
CA HIS A 100 33.24 13.51 -26.85
C HIS A 100 31.99 13.26 -26.00
N ASN A 101 31.28 14.33 -25.67
CA ASN A 101 29.95 14.23 -25.06
C ASN A 101 29.03 13.41 -25.96
N THR A 102 28.32 12.45 -25.38
CA THR A 102 27.55 11.46 -26.14
C THR A 102 26.15 11.32 -25.54
N VAL A 103 25.16 11.12 -26.39
CA VAL A 103 23.76 10.91 -25.99
C VAL A 103 23.32 9.52 -26.45
N TYR A 104 22.73 8.76 -25.53
CA TYR A 104 22.13 7.46 -25.80
C TYR A 104 20.64 7.51 -25.54
N THR A 105 19.84 6.89 -26.41
CA THR A 105 18.40 6.70 -26.18
C THR A 105 18.15 5.34 -25.55
N PHE A 106 17.13 5.26 -24.69
CA PHE A 106 16.71 3.99 -24.10
C PHE A 106 15.18 3.92 -24.03
N GLU A 107 14.69 2.69 -23.94
CA GLU A 107 13.28 2.39 -23.79
C GLU A 107 13.15 1.01 -23.16
N PHE A 108 12.32 0.94 -22.12
CA PHE A 108 11.76 -0.26 -21.54
C PHE A 108 10.25 -0.22 -21.79
N ALA A 109 9.76 -1.09 -22.67
CA ALA A 109 8.33 -1.18 -22.99
C ALA A 109 7.60 -2.10 -21.99
N ASN A 110 6.32 -1.81 -21.73
CA ASN A 110 5.43 -2.65 -20.91
C ASN A 110 6.03 -3.08 -19.56
N VAL A 111 6.55 -2.11 -18.79
CA VAL A 111 7.29 -2.39 -17.56
C VAL A 111 6.34 -2.73 -16.43
N GLU A 112 6.49 -3.93 -15.87
CA GLU A 112 5.76 -4.36 -14.66
C GLU A 112 6.19 -3.55 -13.43
N LYS A 113 5.22 -3.01 -12.70
CA LYS A 113 5.43 -2.24 -11.46
C LYS A 113 4.35 -2.68 -10.45
N PRO A 114 4.42 -3.93 -9.96
CA PRO A 114 3.32 -4.58 -9.27
C PRO A 114 3.00 -3.97 -7.88
N TYR A 115 3.90 -3.15 -7.34
CA TYR A 115 3.80 -2.61 -5.99
C TYR A 115 3.90 -1.09 -5.99
N GLU A 116 3.12 -0.43 -5.12
CA GLU A 116 3.22 1.01 -4.88
C GLU A 116 4.50 1.36 -4.10
N SER A 117 5.16 2.46 -4.47
CA SER A 117 6.33 2.98 -3.76
C SER A 117 5.97 3.29 -2.30
N TYR A 118 6.87 2.97 -1.38
CA TYR A 118 6.65 3.12 0.05
C TYR A 118 7.95 3.44 0.79
N THR A 119 7.90 4.42 1.68
CA THR A 119 8.98 4.69 2.65
C THR A 119 8.38 4.59 4.04
N GLY A 120 8.78 3.54 4.75
CA GLY A 120 8.29 3.18 6.06
C GLY A 120 9.30 3.42 7.18
N SER A 121 9.02 2.82 8.34
CA SER A 121 9.91 2.90 9.50
C SER A 121 11.06 1.89 9.43
N ASN A 122 10.80 0.69 8.90
CA ASN A 122 11.75 -0.43 8.84
C ASN A 122 11.95 -0.97 7.41
N VAL A 123 11.22 -0.43 6.42
CA VAL A 123 11.27 -0.88 5.03
C VAL A 123 11.09 0.26 4.04
N ARG A 124 11.77 0.17 2.91
CA ARG A 124 11.57 1.02 1.75
C ARG A 124 11.35 0.18 0.50
N LEU A 125 10.32 0.51 -0.27
CA LEU A 125 10.07 -0.02 -1.61
C LEU A 125 10.20 1.14 -2.60
N ARG A 126 11.20 1.08 -3.48
CA ARG A 126 11.51 2.15 -4.43
C ARG A 126 11.75 1.61 -5.84
N TYR A 127 11.56 2.51 -6.80
CA TYR A 127 11.88 2.29 -8.21
C TYR A 127 12.84 3.37 -8.67
N PHE A 128 13.83 3.00 -9.48
CA PHE A 128 14.78 3.95 -10.02
C PHE A 128 15.42 3.46 -11.31
N LEU A 129 15.90 4.40 -12.10
CA LEU A 129 16.83 4.13 -13.19
C LEU A 129 18.25 4.26 -12.69
N LYS A 130 19.10 3.30 -13.00
CA LYS A 130 20.53 3.32 -12.67
C LYS A 130 21.34 3.26 -13.96
N VAL A 131 22.07 4.32 -14.25
CA VAL A 131 23.03 4.35 -15.37
C VAL A 131 24.40 4.06 -14.83
N THR A 132 25.11 3.12 -15.45
CA THR A 132 26.45 2.71 -15.06
C THR A 132 27.39 2.79 -16.25
N ILE A 133 28.44 3.59 -16.13
CA ILE A 133 29.63 3.54 -16.99
C ILE A 133 30.63 2.62 -16.31
N VAL A 134 30.77 1.39 -16.82
CA VAL A 134 31.64 0.37 -16.22
C VAL A 134 33.09 0.72 -16.51
N ARG A 135 33.95 0.77 -15.49
CA ARG A 135 35.36 1.14 -15.63
C ARG A 135 36.25 0.11 -14.96
N ARG A 136 37.54 0.12 -15.32
CA ARG A 136 38.51 -0.81 -14.74
C ARG A 136 38.69 -0.65 -13.22
N LEU A 137 38.60 0.58 -12.71
CA LEU A 137 38.88 0.89 -11.30
C LEU A 137 37.60 1.13 -10.50
N SER A 138 36.79 2.10 -10.91
CA SER A 138 35.56 2.48 -10.22
C SER A 138 34.56 2.99 -11.24
N ASP A 139 33.38 2.39 -11.23
CA ASP A 139 32.26 2.73 -12.10
C ASP A 139 31.75 4.14 -11.80
N ILE A 140 31.23 4.81 -12.83
CA ILE A 140 30.48 6.06 -12.66
C ILE A 140 29.01 5.70 -12.70
N VAL A 141 28.30 5.97 -11.60
CA VAL A 141 26.89 5.60 -11.43
C VAL A 141 26.05 6.85 -11.19
N LYS A 142 24.86 6.88 -11.81
CA LYS A 142 23.83 7.88 -11.55
C LYS A 142 22.48 7.19 -11.41
N GLU A 143 21.77 7.53 -10.34
CA GLU A 143 20.40 7.10 -10.11
C GLU A 143 19.40 8.24 -10.35
N LEU A 144 18.21 7.88 -10.84
CA LEU A 144 17.04 8.73 -10.93
C LEU A 144 15.83 7.98 -10.35
N GLU A 145 15.29 8.48 -9.24
CA GLU A 145 14.14 7.88 -8.57
C GLU A 145 12.82 8.16 -9.30
N LEU A 146 11.90 7.20 -9.18
CA LEU A 146 10.55 7.26 -9.73
C LEU A 146 9.55 6.83 -8.65
N VAL A 147 8.35 7.40 -8.67
CA VAL A 147 7.25 6.98 -7.79
C VAL A 147 6.24 6.18 -8.58
N VAL A 148 5.84 5.04 -8.04
CA VAL A 148 4.79 4.18 -8.58
C VAL A 148 3.58 4.23 -7.67
N HIS A 149 2.40 4.46 -8.24
CA HIS A 149 1.12 4.28 -7.54
C HIS A 149 0.37 3.05 -8.07
N THR A 150 -0.33 2.35 -7.17
CA THR A 150 -1.26 1.27 -7.52
C THR A 150 -2.67 1.78 -7.34
N LEU A 151 -3.45 1.81 -8.44
CA LEU A 151 -4.85 2.20 -8.39
C LEU A 151 -5.72 1.00 -8.09
N SER A 152 -6.79 1.22 -7.32
CA SER A 152 -7.82 0.20 -7.10
C SER A 152 -9.20 0.82 -7.30
N SER A 153 -10.20 -0.04 -7.46
CA SER A 153 -11.60 0.34 -7.44
C SER A 153 -12.37 -0.73 -6.68
N TYR A 154 -13.04 -0.32 -5.61
CA TYR A 154 -13.96 -1.18 -4.88
C TYR A 154 -15.39 -0.74 -5.20
N PRO A 155 -16.35 -1.68 -5.33
CA PRO A 155 -17.75 -1.31 -5.42
C PRO A 155 -18.16 -0.53 -4.15
N ASP A 156 -19.05 0.44 -4.32
CA ASP A 156 -19.63 1.22 -3.22
C ASP A 156 -20.60 0.32 -2.40
N MET A 157 -20.05 -0.64 -1.68
CA MET A 157 -20.78 -1.49 -0.75
C MET A 157 -20.70 -0.88 0.64
N ASN A 158 -21.78 -0.20 1.05
CA ASN A 158 -21.95 0.30 2.41
C ASN A 158 -22.57 -0.79 3.28
N ASN A 159 -21.75 -1.76 3.66
CA ASN A 159 -22.13 -2.71 4.72
C ASN A 159 -21.62 -2.11 6.04
N PRO A 160 -22.52 -1.61 6.91
CA PRO A 160 -22.10 -1.08 8.18
C PRO A 160 -21.41 -2.17 9.00
N ILE A 161 -20.33 -1.79 9.67
CA ILE A 161 -19.55 -2.69 10.52
C ILE A 161 -19.70 -2.21 11.94
N LYS A 162 -19.98 -3.16 12.83
CA LYS A 162 -20.12 -2.93 14.26
C LYS A 162 -18.86 -3.40 14.97
N MET A 163 -18.29 -2.52 15.78
CA MET A 163 -17.22 -2.81 16.71
C MET A 163 -17.74 -2.57 18.12
N GLU A 164 -17.81 -3.63 18.92
CA GLU A 164 -18.40 -3.60 20.26
C GLU A 164 -17.32 -3.72 21.34
N VAL A 165 -17.47 -2.92 22.39
CA VAL A 165 -16.73 -3.04 23.65
C VAL A 165 -17.76 -3.35 24.74
N GLY A 166 -17.70 -4.57 25.25
CA GLY A 166 -18.62 -5.10 26.25
C GLY A 166 -17.88 -5.61 27.48
N ILE A 167 -18.33 -5.18 28.65
CA ILE A 167 -18.01 -5.77 29.95
C ILE A 167 -19.34 -6.20 30.54
N GLU A 168 -19.45 -7.48 30.87
CA GLU A 168 -20.67 -8.07 31.41
C GLU A 168 -21.22 -7.23 32.57
N ASP A 169 -22.53 -6.96 32.51
CA ASP A 169 -23.28 -6.15 33.47
C ASP A 169 -22.76 -4.73 33.76
N CYS A 170 -21.71 -4.26 33.11
CA CYS A 170 -21.01 -3.02 33.45
C CYS A 170 -21.02 -1.99 32.32
N LEU A 171 -20.68 -2.41 31.11
CA LEU A 171 -20.44 -1.52 29.98
C LEU A 171 -20.81 -2.22 28.68
N HIS A 172 -21.55 -1.56 27.81
CA HIS A 172 -21.80 -2.03 26.45
C HIS A 172 -21.89 -0.83 25.52
N ILE A 173 -20.86 -0.66 24.71
CA ILE A 173 -20.75 0.40 23.72
C ILE A 173 -20.58 -0.23 22.33
N GLU A 174 -21.37 0.24 21.38
CA GLU A 174 -21.29 -0.15 19.97
C GLU A 174 -20.80 1.03 19.14
N PHE A 175 -19.74 0.83 18.36
CA PHE A 175 -19.33 1.76 17.32
C PHE A 175 -19.65 1.17 15.95
N GLU A 176 -20.59 1.80 15.25
CA GLU A 176 -21.00 1.45 13.89
C GLU A 176 -20.33 2.41 12.89
N TYR A 177 -19.77 1.90 11.79
CA TYR A 177 -19.21 2.73 10.72
C TYR A 177 -19.52 2.18 9.32
N ASN A 178 -19.54 3.07 8.32
CA ASN A 178 -20.23 2.84 7.05
C ASN A 178 -19.55 1.84 6.08
N LYS A 179 -18.23 1.63 6.15
CA LYS A 179 -17.48 0.75 5.21
C LYS A 179 -16.29 0.05 5.88
N SER A 180 -15.86 -1.09 5.35
CA SER A 180 -14.53 -1.68 5.69
C SER A 180 -13.39 -1.12 4.84
N LYS A 181 -13.72 -0.45 3.72
CA LYS A 181 -12.75 -0.03 2.71
C LYS A 181 -12.96 1.44 2.37
N TYR A 182 -11.88 2.22 2.45
CA TYR A 182 -11.91 3.67 2.24
C TYR A 182 -10.82 4.08 1.28
N HIS A 183 -11.13 4.99 0.35
CA HIS A 183 -10.04 5.58 -0.42
C HIS A 183 -9.27 6.59 0.43
N LEU A 184 -8.01 6.89 0.07
CA LEU A 184 -7.11 7.78 0.86
C LEU A 184 -7.65 9.20 1.15
N LYS A 185 -8.73 9.61 0.49
CA LYS A 185 -9.39 10.91 0.65
C LYS A 185 -10.86 10.79 1.07
N ASP A 186 -11.28 9.61 1.52
CA ASP A 186 -12.66 9.33 1.91
C ASP A 186 -12.94 9.89 3.32
N VAL A 187 -14.18 9.72 3.76
CA VAL A 187 -14.62 10.07 5.12
C VAL A 187 -15.18 8.82 5.78
N ILE A 188 -14.63 8.48 6.94
CA ILE A 188 -15.20 7.44 7.80
C ILE A 188 -16.38 8.09 8.52
N VAL A 189 -17.57 7.57 8.27
CA VAL A 189 -18.82 8.04 8.87
C VAL A 189 -19.34 6.94 9.76
N GLY A 190 -19.53 7.27 11.03
CA GLY A 190 -19.99 6.30 12.01
C GLY A 190 -20.81 6.93 13.13
N LYS A 191 -21.20 6.10 14.08
CA LYS A 191 -21.99 6.48 15.23
C LYS A 191 -21.67 5.55 16.39
N ILE A 192 -21.49 6.14 17.57
CA ILE A 192 -21.30 5.40 18.82
C ILE A 192 -22.63 5.35 19.54
N TYR A 193 -23.00 4.19 20.06
CA TYR A 193 -24.21 3.95 20.83
C TYR A 193 -23.85 3.45 22.23
N PHE A 194 -24.42 4.09 23.25
CA PHE A 194 -24.24 3.70 24.66
C PHE A 194 -25.41 2.81 25.10
N LEU A 195 -25.23 1.50 25.01
CA LEU A 195 -26.30 0.53 25.29
C LEU A 195 -26.41 0.22 26.78
N LEU A 196 -25.27 0.15 27.48
CA LEU A 196 -25.18 -0.01 28.93
C LEU A 196 -23.98 0.80 29.45
N VAL A 197 -24.20 1.64 30.46
CA VAL A 197 -23.14 2.42 31.12
C VAL A 197 -23.40 2.39 32.62
N ARG A 198 -22.76 1.46 33.34
CA ARG A 198 -22.75 1.40 34.81
C ARG A 198 -21.39 1.83 35.40
N ILE A 199 -20.34 1.79 34.60
CA ILE A 199 -19.01 2.33 34.94
C ILE A 199 -18.91 3.77 34.43
N LYS A 200 -18.28 4.64 35.23
CA LYS A 200 -18.01 6.01 34.82
C LYS A 200 -16.81 6.07 33.89
N ILE A 201 -17.03 6.62 32.70
CA ILE A 201 -16.00 6.79 31.68
C ILE A 201 -15.30 8.12 31.93
N LYS A 202 -13.98 8.09 31.96
CA LYS A 202 -13.11 9.27 32.09
C LYS A 202 -12.74 9.82 30.72
N HIS A 203 -12.36 8.95 29.79
CA HIS A 203 -11.89 9.35 28.45
C HIS A 203 -12.32 8.33 27.40
N MET A 204 -12.70 8.81 26.21
CA MET A 204 -12.94 7.96 25.05
C MET A 204 -12.37 8.59 23.77
N GLU A 205 -11.66 7.79 22.99
CA GLU A 205 -11.07 8.21 21.73
C GLU A 205 -11.17 7.13 20.63
N ILE A 206 -11.18 7.57 19.38
CA ILE A 206 -10.93 6.73 18.21
C ILE A 206 -9.58 7.12 17.62
N ALA A 207 -8.71 6.14 17.43
CA ALA A 207 -7.45 6.32 16.74
C ALA A 207 -7.41 5.56 15.40
N ILE A 208 -6.72 6.13 14.41
CA ILE A 208 -6.27 5.40 13.23
C ILE A 208 -4.84 4.95 13.50
N ILE A 209 -4.62 3.65 13.57
CA ILE A 209 -3.30 3.05 13.78
C ILE A 209 -2.83 2.45 12.46
N LYS A 210 -1.65 2.86 12.02
CA LYS A 210 -0.89 2.19 10.96
C LYS A 210 0.03 1.17 11.60
N ARG A 211 -0.05 -0.08 11.15
CA ARG A 211 0.84 -1.16 11.55
C ARG A 211 1.70 -1.56 10.36
N GLU A 212 3.00 -1.37 10.49
CA GLU A 212 4.00 -1.86 9.54
C GLU A 212 4.64 -3.13 10.12
N THR A 213 4.55 -4.24 9.39
CA THR A 213 5.18 -5.49 9.77
C THR A 213 6.22 -5.84 8.73
N THR A 214 7.47 -6.05 9.12
CA THR A 214 8.60 -6.38 8.22
C THR A 214 9.28 -7.68 8.63
N GLY A 215 9.91 -8.35 7.68
CA GLY A 215 10.65 -9.59 7.90
C GLY A 215 9.80 -10.85 7.74
N SER A 216 10.37 -11.99 8.08
CA SER A 216 9.74 -13.30 7.89
C SER A 216 10.14 -14.29 8.98
N GLY A 217 9.18 -15.09 9.44
CA GLY A 217 9.41 -16.11 10.45
C GLY A 217 9.84 -15.52 11.80
N PRO A 218 10.88 -16.04 12.46
CA PRO A 218 11.29 -15.58 13.80
C PRO A 218 11.86 -14.15 13.84
N HIS A 219 12.21 -13.57 12.68
CA HIS A 219 12.71 -12.20 12.56
C HIS A 219 11.63 -11.26 12.01
N THR A 220 10.47 -11.25 12.65
CA THR A 220 9.36 -10.35 12.30
C THR A 220 9.39 -9.14 13.21
N PHE A 221 9.45 -7.94 12.63
CA PHE A 221 9.39 -6.67 13.35
C PHE A 221 8.04 -6.02 13.09
N THR A 222 7.44 -5.41 14.11
CA THR A 222 6.17 -4.70 13.99
C THR A 222 6.30 -3.31 14.58
N GLU A 223 5.99 -2.31 13.76
CA GLU A 223 5.94 -0.90 14.14
C GLU A 223 4.47 -0.44 14.13
N ASN A 224 4.02 0.21 15.19
CA ASN A 224 2.69 0.82 15.26
C ASN A 224 2.81 2.34 15.34
N GLU A 225 2.20 3.04 14.38
CA GLU A 225 2.15 4.49 14.30
C GLU A 225 0.71 4.96 14.49
N THR A 226 0.46 5.86 15.46
CA THR A 226 -0.85 6.49 15.60
C THR A 226 -0.95 7.67 14.62
N ILE A 227 -1.69 7.48 13.52
CA ILE A 227 -1.83 8.47 12.45
C ILE A 227 -2.75 9.62 12.85
N ALA A 228 -3.83 9.27 13.54
CA ALA A 228 -4.85 10.21 13.96
C ALA A 228 -5.42 9.78 15.30
N LYS A 229 -5.73 10.75 16.14
CA LYS A 229 -6.44 10.57 17.40
C LYS A 229 -7.61 11.54 17.45
N TYR A 230 -8.81 10.99 17.68
CA TYR A 230 -10.06 11.71 17.79
C TYR A 230 -10.59 11.52 19.20
N GLU A 231 -10.42 12.53 20.04
CA GLU A 231 -11.05 12.57 21.36
C GLU A 231 -12.54 12.82 21.16
N ILE A 232 -13.36 11.93 21.72
CA ILE A 232 -14.81 11.94 21.46
C ILE A 232 -15.53 12.63 22.59
N MET A 233 -15.15 12.33 23.83
CA MET A 233 -15.83 12.84 25.00
C MET A 233 -14.95 12.82 26.25
N ASP A 234 -15.26 13.78 27.12
CA ASP A 234 -14.81 13.88 28.50
C ASP A 234 -16.09 13.85 29.38
N GLY A 235 -16.19 12.87 30.29
CA GLY A 235 -17.35 12.69 31.19
C GLY A 235 -18.19 11.43 30.97
N ALA A 236 -19.28 11.29 31.74
CA ALA A 236 -20.09 10.07 31.81
C ALA A 236 -21.30 10.12 30.86
N PRO A 237 -21.33 9.30 29.77
CA PRO A 237 -22.49 9.22 28.88
C PRO A 237 -23.62 8.46 29.57
N VAL A 238 -24.87 8.73 29.17
CA VAL A 238 -26.02 7.97 29.68
C VAL A 238 -26.51 6.93 28.67
N ARG A 239 -27.14 5.88 29.20
CA ARG A 239 -27.74 4.83 28.37
C ARG A 239 -28.73 5.44 27.37
N GLY A 240 -28.60 5.05 26.10
CA GLY A 240 -29.44 5.50 25.00
C GLY A 240 -28.88 6.72 24.25
N GLU A 241 -27.83 7.37 24.76
CA GLU A 241 -27.14 8.41 24.01
C GLU A 241 -26.39 7.85 22.80
N SER A 242 -26.13 8.74 21.84
CA SER A 242 -25.32 8.39 20.70
C SER A 242 -24.56 9.59 20.17
N ILE A 243 -23.33 9.34 19.70
CA ILE A 243 -22.43 10.38 19.21
C ILE A 243 -22.10 10.10 17.73
N PRO A 244 -22.43 11.00 16.79
CA PRO A 244 -22.04 10.85 15.39
C PRO A 244 -20.54 11.13 15.20
N ILE A 245 -19.87 10.29 14.41
CA ILE A 245 -18.44 10.38 14.12
C ILE A 245 -18.21 10.65 12.64
N ARG A 246 -17.33 11.61 12.34
CA ARG A 246 -16.85 11.91 10.98
C ARG A 246 -15.35 12.15 11.00
N VAL A 247 -14.61 11.25 10.36
CA VAL A 247 -13.14 11.28 10.30
C VAL A 247 -12.71 11.46 8.84
N PHE A 248 -12.08 12.59 8.53
CA PHE A 248 -11.67 12.96 7.17
C PHE A 248 -10.26 12.44 6.89
N LEU A 249 -10.12 11.49 5.95
CA LEU A 249 -8.82 10.86 5.68
C LEU A 249 -7.87 11.76 4.87
N ALA A 250 -8.42 12.71 4.10
CA ALA A 250 -7.64 13.54 3.18
C ALA A 250 -6.59 14.44 3.86
N GLY A 251 -6.70 14.68 5.18
CA GLY A 251 -5.76 15.48 5.95
C GLY A 251 -4.53 14.71 6.45
N TYR A 252 -4.50 13.39 6.28
CA TYR A 252 -3.42 12.54 6.77
C TYR A 252 -2.55 12.02 5.62
N ASP A 253 -1.28 11.81 5.94
CA ASP A 253 -0.33 11.18 5.03
C ASP A 253 -0.49 9.67 5.07
N LEU A 254 -1.41 9.16 4.25
CA LEU A 254 -1.81 7.75 4.20
C LEU A 254 -1.31 7.10 2.92
N ALA A 255 -0.80 5.87 3.05
CA ALA A 255 -0.57 4.96 1.94
C ALA A 255 -1.74 3.96 1.85
N PRO A 256 -1.92 3.28 0.70
CA PRO A 256 -2.82 2.14 0.61
C PRO A 256 -2.42 1.02 1.59
N THR A 257 -3.39 0.17 1.93
CA THR A 257 -3.09 -1.08 2.62
C THR A 257 -2.27 -1.98 1.70
N MET A 258 -1.11 -2.41 2.19
CA MET A 258 -0.18 -3.29 1.50
C MET A 258 -0.14 -4.63 2.23
N ARG A 259 -0.50 -5.72 1.55
CA ARG A 259 -0.57 -7.06 2.16
C ARG A 259 0.51 -7.95 1.56
N ASP A 260 1.37 -8.48 2.41
CA ASP A 260 2.40 -9.48 2.10
C ASP A 260 3.21 -9.13 0.84
N ILE A 261 3.66 -7.88 0.74
CA ILE A 261 4.39 -7.36 -0.42
C ILE A 261 5.68 -8.15 -0.59
N ASN A 262 5.72 -8.92 -1.67
CA ASN A 262 6.77 -9.89 -1.96
C ASN A 262 7.14 -10.80 -0.77
N LYS A 263 6.18 -11.07 0.14
CA LYS A 263 6.39 -11.78 1.42
C LYS A 263 7.47 -11.15 2.33
N LYS A 264 7.70 -9.84 2.20
CA LYS A 264 8.72 -9.09 2.98
C LYS A 264 8.12 -8.15 4.00
N PHE A 265 7.00 -7.50 3.67
CA PHE A 265 6.35 -6.59 4.60
C PHE A 265 4.85 -6.42 4.32
N SER A 266 4.16 -5.87 5.31
CA SER A 266 2.76 -5.45 5.24
C SER A 266 2.58 -4.08 5.87
N VAL A 267 1.66 -3.28 5.34
CA VAL A 267 1.19 -2.01 5.91
C VAL A 267 -0.32 -2.10 6.05
N ARG A 268 -0.82 -2.15 7.28
CA ARG A 268 -2.25 -2.33 7.61
C ARG A 268 -2.75 -1.17 8.45
N TYR A 269 -4.04 -0.88 8.35
CA TYR A 269 -4.67 0.24 9.06
C TYR A 269 -5.80 -0.28 9.93
N PHE A 270 -5.88 0.25 11.16
CA PHE A 270 -6.86 -0.17 12.15
C PHE A 270 -7.59 1.04 12.70
N LEU A 271 -8.91 0.91 12.84
CA LEU A 271 -9.68 1.76 13.75
C LEU A 271 -9.54 1.16 15.15
N ASN A 272 -9.04 1.96 16.08
CA ASN A 272 -8.85 1.59 17.47
C ASN A 272 -9.77 2.45 18.34
N LEU A 273 -10.81 1.85 18.90
CA LEU A 273 -11.65 2.49 19.90
C LEU A 273 -11.01 2.25 21.27
N VAL A 274 -10.73 3.32 22.00
CA VAL A 274 -10.08 3.29 23.32
C VAL A 274 -10.99 3.98 24.32
N LEU A 275 -11.14 3.35 25.48
CA LEU A 275 -11.90 3.85 26.62
C LEU A 275 -11.05 3.75 27.89
N MET A 276 -11.17 4.75 28.74
CA MET A 276 -10.57 4.79 30.07
C MET A 276 -11.65 5.15 31.09
N ASP A 277 -11.71 4.45 32.20
CA ASP A 277 -12.62 4.77 33.30
C ASP A 277 -11.97 5.63 34.39
N GLU A 278 -12.75 6.00 35.42
CA GLU A 278 -12.24 6.78 36.57
C GLU A 278 -11.19 6.03 37.41
N GLU A 279 -11.05 4.72 37.23
CA GLU A 279 -10.07 3.86 37.91
C GLU A 279 -8.81 3.64 37.06
N ASP A 280 -8.65 4.43 35.98
CA ASP A 280 -7.55 4.36 35.01
C ASP A 280 -7.42 3.00 34.28
N ARG A 281 -8.47 2.17 34.30
CA ARG A 281 -8.52 0.93 33.51
C ARG A 281 -8.76 1.25 32.05
N ARG A 282 -7.98 0.62 31.17
CA ARG A 282 -8.05 0.84 29.72
C ARG A 282 -8.74 -0.32 29.02
N TYR A 283 -9.72 0.00 28.20
CA TYR A 283 -10.41 -0.94 27.32
C TYR A 283 -10.19 -0.51 25.88
N PHE A 284 -9.87 -1.45 25.01
CA PHE A 284 -9.68 -1.14 23.60
C PHE A 284 -10.19 -2.25 22.71
N LYS A 285 -10.67 -1.86 21.52
CA LYS A 285 -11.00 -2.79 20.45
C LYS A 285 -10.49 -2.23 19.14
N GLN A 286 -9.86 -3.11 18.37
CA GLN A 286 -9.31 -2.78 17.06
C GLN A 286 -10.03 -3.56 15.98
N GLN A 287 -10.35 -2.87 14.88
CA GLN A 287 -10.85 -3.49 13.66
C GLN A 287 -10.08 -2.96 12.47
N GLU A 288 -9.64 -3.87 11.60
CA GLU A 288 -8.90 -3.48 10.40
C GLU A 288 -9.82 -2.78 9.40
N ILE A 289 -9.31 -1.69 8.81
CA ILE A 289 -9.86 -1.05 7.62
C ILE A 289 -8.86 -1.15 6.46
N THR A 290 -9.38 -1.32 5.25
CA THR A 290 -8.56 -1.34 4.03
C THR A 290 -8.54 0.04 3.39
N LEU A 291 -7.36 0.63 3.30
CA LEU A 291 -7.15 1.88 2.57
C LEU A 291 -6.74 1.59 1.14
N TRP A 292 -7.24 2.36 0.17
CA TRP A 292 -6.93 2.17 -1.25
C TRP A 292 -6.81 3.48 -2.01
N ARG A 293 -6.03 3.49 -3.09
CA ARG A 293 -5.86 4.67 -3.93
C ARG A 293 -6.88 4.66 -5.05
N LYS A 294 -7.75 5.67 -5.05
CA LYS A 294 -8.74 5.88 -6.10
C LYS A 294 -8.08 6.53 -7.31
N GLY A 295 -8.31 5.96 -8.49
CA GLY A 295 -7.91 6.60 -9.75
C GLY A 295 -8.64 7.94 -9.96
N GLU A 296 -7.96 8.89 -10.58
CA GLU A 296 -8.62 10.11 -11.01
C GLU A 296 -9.65 9.77 -12.09
N ARG A 297 -10.93 10.06 -11.83
CA ARG A 297 -11.94 10.02 -12.89
C ARG A 297 -11.60 11.15 -13.85
N SER A 298 -11.11 10.81 -15.04
CA SER A 298 -11.21 11.71 -16.19
C SER A 298 -12.66 12.18 -16.27
N ARG A 299 -12.89 13.49 -16.05
CA ARG A 299 -14.16 14.10 -16.41
C ARG A 299 -14.26 13.98 -17.93
N LYS A 300 -14.77 12.86 -18.44
CA LYS A 300 -15.29 12.80 -19.79
C LYS A 300 -16.33 13.91 -19.88
N SER A 301 -16.05 14.94 -20.67
CA SER A 301 -17.05 15.91 -21.08
C SER A 301 -18.27 15.12 -21.57
N GLN A 302 -19.39 15.24 -20.87
CA GLN A 302 -20.68 14.77 -21.37
C GLN A 302 -21.00 15.62 -22.61
N THR A 303 -20.50 15.23 -23.77
CA THR A 303 -21.12 15.60 -25.04
C THR A 303 -22.40 14.80 -25.13
N ALA A 304 -23.52 15.50 -24.92
CA ALA A 304 -24.86 14.97 -25.11
C ALA A 304 -25.00 14.38 -26.52
N SER A 305 -25.48 13.14 -26.61
CA SER A 305 -26.06 12.60 -27.85
C SER A 305 -27.58 12.62 -27.71
N PRO A 306 -28.33 13.24 -28.63
CA PRO A 306 -29.79 13.29 -28.56
C PRO A 306 -30.41 11.94 -28.93
N HIS A 307 -31.55 11.67 -28.30
CA HIS A 307 -32.46 10.54 -28.53
C HIS A 307 -32.66 10.15 -30.01
N MET A 308 -32.71 8.85 -30.28
CA MET A 308 -33.53 8.30 -31.38
C MET A 308 -34.76 7.57 -30.80
N PRO A 309 -35.99 7.89 -31.24
CA PRO A 309 -37.17 7.14 -30.84
C PRO A 309 -37.35 5.88 -31.71
N SER A 310 -37.65 4.77 -31.05
CA SER A 310 -37.99 3.49 -31.66
C SER A 310 -39.49 3.41 -31.97
N HIS A 311 -39.88 3.57 -33.24
CA HIS A 311 -41.17 3.08 -33.74
C HIS A 311 -41.05 2.81 -35.24
N LEU A 312 -41.17 1.52 -35.63
CA LEU A 312 -41.86 0.99 -36.82
C LEU A 312 -41.53 -0.50 -36.93
N VAL A 313 -42.42 -1.35 -36.40
CA VAL A 313 -42.51 -2.77 -36.77
C VAL A 313 -43.71 -2.90 -37.69
N SER A 314 -43.49 -3.28 -38.94
CA SER A 314 -44.51 -3.79 -39.84
C SER A 314 -44.19 -5.24 -40.18
N ALA A 315 -45.26 -6.02 -40.25
CA ALA A 315 -45.33 -7.47 -40.31
C ALA A 315 -44.62 -8.10 -41.52
N GLU A 316 -44.19 -9.36 -41.39
CA GLU A 316 -44.81 -10.46 -42.15
C GLU A 316 -44.36 -11.83 -41.66
N THR A 317 -45.36 -12.70 -41.50
CA THR A 317 -45.33 -14.10 -41.13
C THR A 317 -45.06 -15.00 -42.33
N GLY A 318 -44.24 -16.04 -42.18
CA GLY A 318 -44.13 -17.10 -43.19
C GLY A 318 -43.15 -18.23 -42.85
N PHE A 319 -43.61 -19.25 -42.14
CA PHE A 319 -43.10 -20.64 -42.20
C PHE A 319 -43.97 -21.42 -43.22
N PRO A 320 -43.58 -22.59 -43.80
CA PRO A 320 -42.87 -23.68 -43.11
C PRO A 320 -41.98 -24.68 -43.93
N GLN A 321 -41.41 -25.63 -43.17
CA GLN A 321 -41.13 -27.06 -43.46
C GLN A 321 -39.84 -27.55 -44.18
N GLY A 322 -39.18 -28.52 -43.53
CA GLY A 322 -38.24 -29.49 -44.12
C GLY A 322 -37.41 -30.26 -43.07
N ALA A 323 -37.49 -31.59 -43.03
CA ALA A 323 -37.10 -32.49 -41.93
C ALA A 323 -35.79 -33.31 -42.14
N ALA A 324 -35.26 -33.91 -41.06
CA ALA A 324 -34.58 -35.24 -40.93
C ALA A 324 -33.46 -35.20 -39.84
N GLN A 325 -33.61 -35.85 -38.67
CA GLN A 325 -33.20 -37.24 -38.31
C GLN A 325 -31.69 -37.53 -38.28
N ASN A 326 -31.10 -37.70 -37.07
CA ASN A 326 -30.52 -38.96 -36.58
C ASN A 326 -29.55 -38.78 -35.39
N GLY A 327 -29.72 -39.64 -34.37
CA GLY A 327 -28.67 -40.15 -33.48
C GLY A 327 -29.01 -41.62 -33.16
N PRO A 328 -28.38 -42.33 -32.20
CA PRO A 328 -26.99 -42.38 -31.71
C PRO A 328 -26.42 -43.83 -31.91
N PRO A 329 -25.41 -44.37 -31.16
CA PRO A 329 -25.65 -44.82 -29.78
C PRO A 329 -24.45 -44.74 -28.81
N SER A 330 -24.79 -44.95 -27.54
CA SER A 330 -23.98 -45.04 -26.32
C SER A 330 -23.59 -46.49 -25.98
N VAL A 331 -22.51 -46.68 -25.21
CA VAL A 331 -22.12 -47.95 -24.56
C VAL A 331 -21.96 -47.73 -23.05
N ILE A 332 -22.44 -48.71 -22.28
CA ILE A 332 -22.57 -48.81 -20.83
C ILE A 332 -21.47 -49.74 -20.28
N THR A 333 -20.86 -49.42 -19.12
CA THR A 333 -20.45 -50.45 -18.13
C THR A 333 -20.36 -49.92 -16.68
N THR A 334 -21.23 -50.46 -15.83
CA THR A 334 -21.10 -50.95 -14.42
C THR A 334 -20.34 -50.21 -13.31
N THR A 335 -21.11 -49.82 -12.29
CA THR A 335 -21.01 -50.10 -10.83
C THR A 335 -19.68 -50.49 -10.19
N ASP A 336 -19.33 -49.78 -9.11
CA ASP A 336 -18.88 -50.41 -7.86
C ASP A 336 -19.32 -49.60 -6.63
N GLN A 337 -19.76 -50.32 -5.58
CA GLN A 337 -20.21 -49.81 -4.29
C GLN A 337 -19.03 -49.70 -3.32
N LEU A 338 -18.97 -48.68 -2.47
CA LEU A 338 -18.55 -48.88 -1.08
C LEU A 338 -18.98 -47.74 -0.15
N SER A 339 -19.57 -48.19 0.95
CA SER A 339 -20.13 -47.50 2.11
C SER A 339 -19.13 -46.75 2.97
N THR A 340 -19.53 -45.61 3.57
CA THR A 340 -19.05 -45.19 4.90
C THR A 340 -20.05 -44.29 5.64
N ASN A 341 -20.55 -44.85 6.74
CA ASN A 341 -20.94 -44.27 8.04
C ASN A 341 -21.12 -42.74 8.17
N VAL A 342 -22.37 -42.35 8.44
CA VAL A 342 -22.74 -41.10 9.09
C VAL A 342 -22.52 -41.25 10.60
N LYS A 343 -21.60 -40.47 11.17
CA LYS A 343 -21.56 -40.19 12.61
C LYS A 343 -21.79 -38.69 12.81
N SER A 344 -22.86 -38.39 13.52
CA SER A 344 -23.22 -37.11 14.09
C SER A 344 -22.12 -36.65 15.05
N ILE A 345 -21.62 -35.42 14.87
CA ILE A 345 -20.74 -34.75 15.82
C ILE A 345 -21.53 -33.57 16.37
N GLU A 346 -21.80 -33.59 17.67
CA GLU A 346 -22.29 -32.46 18.46
C GLU A 346 -21.24 -31.33 18.44
N GLU A 347 -21.66 -30.13 18.04
CA GLU A 347 -20.87 -28.91 18.19
C GLU A 347 -21.01 -28.38 19.63
N THR A 348 -20.00 -28.60 20.46
CA THR A 348 -19.74 -27.78 21.65
C THR A 348 -18.93 -26.54 21.23
N PRO A 349 -19.34 -25.30 21.59
CA PRO A 349 -18.58 -24.10 21.27
C PRO A 349 -17.32 -24.01 22.14
N ALA A 350 -16.19 -23.71 21.50
CA ALA A 350 -14.92 -23.41 22.16
C ALA A 350 -14.97 -22.05 22.90
N PRO A 351 -14.25 -21.88 24.02
CA PRO A 351 -14.22 -20.62 24.74
C PRO A 351 -13.49 -19.52 23.95
N MET A 352 -14.07 -18.32 23.93
CA MET A 352 -13.44 -17.12 23.38
C MET A 352 -12.33 -16.64 24.31
N GLU A 353 -11.07 -16.78 23.90
CA GLU A 353 -9.93 -16.06 24.47
C GLU A 353 -9.56 -14.87 23.58
N GLY A 354 -9.40 -13.69 24.18
CA GLY A 354 -9.04 -12.48 23.44
C GLY A 354 -9.06 -11.18 24.26
N MET A 355 -8.52 -11.21 25.49
CA MET A 355 -8.12 -10.01 26.23
C MET A 355 -6.64 -10.15 26.57
N THR A 356 -5.78 -9.31 26.00
CA THR A 356 -4.40 -9.15 26.49
C THR A 356 -4.38 -8.03 27.51
N ARG A 357 -4.08 -8.41 28.75
CA ARG A 357 -3.82 -7.52 29.89
C ARG A 357 -2.30 -7.32 29.96
N GLU A 358 -1.82 -6.10 29.75
CA GLU A 358 -0.46 -5.73 30.14
C GLU A 358 -0.53 -5.05 31.51
N GLU A 359 0.22 -5.60 32.48
CA GLU A 359 0.47 -4.95 33.77
C GLU A 359 1.62 -3.95 33.57
N GLY A 360 1.42 -2.71 34.02
CA GLY A 360 2.41 -1.65 33.87
C GLY A 360 3.52 -1.79 34.90
N ASP A 361 4.76 -1.89 34.43
CA ASP A 361 5.96 -1.79 35.26
C ASP A 361 6.15 -0.34 35.70
N GLY A 362 5.73 -0.05 36.94
CA GLY A 362 6.09 1.17 37.64
C GLY A 362 7.47 1.04 38.27
N GLU A 363 8.53 1.36 37.52
CA GLU A 363 9.81 1.73 38.11
C GLU A 363 9.93 3.26 38.13
N GLY A 364 9.84 3.83 39.32
CA GLY A 364 10.04 5.25 39.55
C GLY A 364 11.50 5.64 39.34
N GLU A 365 11.74 6.55 38.40
CA GLU A 365 13.00 7.27 38.26
C GLU A 365 13.22 8.13 39.53
N LYS A 366 14.28 7.81 40.28
CA LYS A 366 14.84 8.71 41.29
C LYS A 366 15.73 9.74 40.58
N GLU A 367 15.32 10.99 40.62
CA GLU A 367 16.17 12.15 40.34
C GLU A 367 17.41 12.13 41.25
N VAL A 368 18.59 12.17 40.64
CA VAL A 368 19.86 12.47 41.34
C VAL A 368 20.23 13.91 41.00
N ASN A 369 20.13 14.78 41.99
CA ASN A 369 20.52 16.17 41.94
C ASN A 369 22.06 16.29 42.10
N PRO A 370 22.80 17.05 41.26
CA PRO A 370 24.25 17.16 41.39
C PRO A 370 24.63 18.45 42.11
N GLU A 371 24.89 18.39 43.43
CA GLU A 371 25.68 19.42 44.10
C GLU A 371 26.56 18.83 45.23
N ASN A 372 27.84 19.21 45.16
CA ASN A 372 28.89 19.26 46.19
C ASN A 372 29.71 18.00 46.55
N ASN A 373 31.02 18.19 46.30
CA ASN A 373 32.26 17.51 46.72
C ASN A 373 32.71 16.25 45.99
#